data_AF-A0A529I8G4-F1
#
_entry.id   AF-A0A529I8G4-F1
#
_cell.length_a   1.000
_cell.length_b   1.000
_cell.length_c   1.000
_cell.angle_alpha   90.00
_cell.angle_beta   90.00
_cell.angle_gamma   90.00
#
_symmetry.space_group_name_H-M   'P 1'
#
loop_
_entity.id
_entity.type
_entity.pdbx_description
1 polymer ?
#
loop_
_entity_poly.entity_id
_entity_poly.type
_entity_poly.pdbx_seq_one_letter_code
_entity_poly.pdbx_strand_id
1 'polypeptide(L)'
;MIVDLPRRLAAEALGTAMLVAAVVGSGIMADRLTDDVALSLLGNTLPTGAILVVLITVLGPISGAHFNPAVTLVFGLRREISWHAALCYVVA
;
A
#
# COMPACT_ATOMS: atom_id res chain seq x y z
N MET A 1 -1.53 14.44 -17.06
CA MET A 1 -2.11 13.28 -17.75
C MET A 1 -3.29 12.82 -16.90
N ILE A 2 -4.52 12.82 -17.41
CA ILE A 2 -5.66 12.29 -16.64
C ILE A 2 -5.64 10.78 -16.83
N VAL A 3 -5.26 10.04 -15.80
CA VAL A 3 -5.25 8.57 -15.82
C VAL A 3 -6.68 8.07 -15.60
N ASP A 4 -7.13 7.13 -16.42
CA ASP A 4 -8.45 6.52 -16.34
C ASP A 4 -8.61 5.65 -15.10
N LEU A 5 -9.86 5.52 -14.63
CA LEU A 5 -10.17 4.79 -13.40
C LEU A 5 -9.67 3.33 -13.41
N PRO A 6 -9.82 2.53 -14.48
CA PRO A 6 -9.29 1.16 -14.53
C PRO A 6 -7.78 1.08 -14.25
N ARG A 7 -6.97 1.97 -14.84
CA ARG A 7 -5.52 2.00 -14.57
C ARG A 7 -5.19 2.39 -13.14
N ARG A 8 -5.95 3.32 -12.56
CA ARG A 8 -5.82 3.71 -11.15
C ARG A 8 -6.12 2.53 -10.23
N LEU A 9 -7.18 1.78 -10.50
CA LEU A 9 -7.55 0.59 -9.72
C LEU A 9 -6.52 -0.52 -9.87
N ALA A 10 -5.98 -0.76 -11.07
CA ALA A 10 -4.91 -1.73 -11.27
C ALA A 10 -3.65 -1.35 -10.47
N ALA A 11 -3.31 -0.05 -10.41
CA ALA A 11 -2.20 0.43 -9.60
C ALA A 11 -2.46 0.26 -8.08
N GLU A 12 -3.66 0.54 -7.58
CA GLU A 12 -4.03 0.27 -6.19
C GLU A 12 -3.95 -1.22 -5.85
N ALA A 13 -4.53 -2.09 -6.69
CA ALA A 13 -4.51 -3.53 -6.47
C ALA A 13 -3.09 -4.11 -6.48
N LEU A 14 -2.27 -3.71 -7.45
CA LEU A 14 -0.86 -4.13 -7.52
C LEU A 14 -0.05 -3.60 -6.34
N GLY A 15 -0.25 -2.34 -5.96
CA GLY A 15 0.45 -1.74 -4.82
C GLY A 15 0.06 -2.41 -3.50
N THR A 16 -1.23 -2.63 -3.25
CA THR A 16 -1.71 -3.35 -2.06
C THR A 16 -1.19 -4.78 -2.02
N ALA A 17 -1.24 -5.51 -3.14
CA ALA A 17 -0.74 -6.88 -3.21
C ALA A 17 0.77 -6.96 -2.92
N MET A 18 1.57 -6.06 -3.50
CA MET A 18 3.01 -6.00 -3.23
C MET A 18 3.33 -5.59 -1.80
N LEU A 19 2.58 -4.61 -1.24
CA LEU A 19 2.74 -4.17 0.13
C LEU A 19 2.44 -5.32 1.10
N VAL A 20 1.33 -6.03 0.93
CA VAL A 20 0.97 -7.20 1.74
C VAL A 20 2.02 -8.30 1.61
N ALA A 21 2.47 -8.62 0.40
CA ALA A 21 3.50 -9.64 0.17
C ALA A 21 4.81 -9.31 0.91
N ALA A 22 5.23 -8.04 0.88
CA ALA A 22 6.44 -7.59 1.57
C ALA A 22 6.28 -7.55 3.10
N VAL A 23 5.16 -7.03 3.62
CA VAL A 23 4.88 -6.97 5.07
C VAL A 23 4.82 -8.38 5.66
N VAL A 24 4.00 -9.25 5.08
CA VAL A 24 3.81 -10.61 5.58
C VAL A 24 5.08 -11.45 5.35
N GLY A 25 5.69 -11.34 4.17
CA GLY A 25 6.90 -12.08 3.84
C GLY A 25 8.10 -11.71 4.71
N SER A 26 8.31 -10.41 4.96
CA SER A 26 9.40 -9.95 5.83
C SER A 26 9.17 -10.32 7.29
N GLY A 27 7.94 -10.25 7.80
CA GLY A 27 7.60 -10.73 9.15
C GLY A 27 7.93 -12.21 9.35
N ILE A 28 7.45 -13.08 8.44
CA ILE A 28 7.74 -14.52 8.51
C ILE A 28 9.24 -14.79 8.43
N MET A 29 9.98 -14.06 7.58
CA MET A 29 11.43 -14.24 7.47
C MET A 29 12.16 -13.75 8.71
N ALA A 30 11.75 -12.62 9.28
CA ALA A 30 12.36 -12.04 10.48
C ALA A 30 12.26 -13.00 11.68
N ASP A 31 11.09 -13.60 11.89
CA ASP A 31 10.87 -14.62 12.93
C ASP A 31 11.68 -15.91 12.69
N ARG A 32 12.04 -16.22 11.44
CA ARG A 32 12.91 -17.37 11.12
C ARG A 32 14.40 -17.08 11.34
N LEU A 33 14.79 -15.81 11.30
CA LEU A 33 16.19 -15.40 11.44
C LEU A 33 16.60 -15.23 12.91
N THR A 34 15.66 -14.92 13.80
CA THR A 34 15.95 -14.64 15.20
C THR A 34 14.74 -14.85 16.11
N ASP A 35 14.99 -15.30 17.34
CA ASP A 35 14.00 -15.35 18.42
C ASP A 35 13.94 -14.02 19.22
N ASP A 36 14.82 -13.06 18.94
CA ASP A 36 14.79 -11.74 19.56
C ASP A 36 13.65 -10.91 18.94
N VAL A 37 12.63 -10.63 19.76
CA VAL A 37 11.43 -9.89 19.36
C VAL A 37 11.77 -8.49 18.82
N ALA A 38 12.72 -7.78 19.43
CA ALA A 38 13.07 -6.44 18.98
C ALA A 38 13.72 -6.47 17.59
N LEU A 39 14.62 -7.43 17.37
CA LEU A 39 15.26 -7.61 16.07
C LEU A 39 14.28 -8.10 15.00
N SER A 40 13.35 -9.01 15.35
CA SER A 40 12.32 -9.46 14.40
C SER A 40 11.39 -8.32 13.97
N LEU A 41 10.94 -7.49 14.92
CA LEU A 41 10.11 -6.32 14.62
C LEU A 41 10.83 -5.31 13.72
N LEU A 42 12.13 -5.09 13.93
CA LEU A 42 12.96 -4.28 13.04
C LEU A 42 13.07 -4.90 11.65
N GLY A 43 13.26 -6.22 11.59
CA GLY A 43 13.34 -7.01 10.36
C GLY A 43 12.05 -6.99 9.52
N ASN A 44 10.89 -6.78 10.14
CA ASN A 44 9.61 -6.58 9.44
C ASN A 44 9.38 -5.10 9.06
N THR A 45 9.64 -4.18 10.00
CA THR A 45 9.29 -2.76 9.83
C THR A 45 10.12 -2.08 8.75
N LEU A 46 11.42 -2.38 8.66
CA LEU A 46 12.31 -1.74 7.68
C LEU A 46 11.93 -2.11 6.22
N PRO A 47 11.75 -3.40 5.86
CA PRO A 47 11.27 -3.76 4.53
C PRO A 47 9.89 -3.19 4.21
N THR A 48 8.97 -3.19 5.17
CA THR A 48 7.64 -2.59 5.03
C THR A 48 7.70 -1.11 4.68
N GLY A 49 8.54 -0.33 5.36
CA GLY A 49 8.74 1.08 5.03
C GLY A 49 9.41 1.26 3.66
N ALA A 50 10.44 0.47 3.37
CA ALA A 50 11.19 0.56 2.12
C ALA A 50 10.32 0.27 0.89
N ILE A 51 9.51 -0.79 0.91
CA ILE A 51 8.62 -1.10 -0.20
C ILE A 51 7.55 -0.03 -0.38
N LEU A 52 7.03 0.54 0.71
CA LEU A 52 6.02 1.60 0.63
C LEU A 52 6.59 2.84 -0.07
N VAL A 53 7.84 3.22 0.21
CA VAL A 53 8.54 4.30 -0.51
C VAL A 53 8.63 4.00 -2.00
N VAL A 54 9.01 2.77 -2.38
CA VAL A 54 9.07 2.36 -3.79
C VAL A 54 7.70 2.45 -4.45
N LEU A 55 6.66 1.88 -3.83
CA LEU A 55 5.31 1.86 -4.37
C LEU A 55 4.73 3.27 -4.52
N ILE A 56 4.90 4.14 -3.53
CA ILE A 56 4.47 5.55 -3.62
C ILE A 56 5.21 6.26 -4.76
N THR A 57 6.51 6.05 -4.89
CA THR A 57 7.33 6.70 -5.93
C THR A 57 6.90 6.28 -7.34
N VAL A 58 6.61 4.98 -7.52
CA VAL A 58 6.31 4.41 -8.85
C VAL A 58 4.83 4.56 -9.23
N LEU A 59 3.91 4.29 -8.30
CA LEU A 59 2.47 4.20 -8.56
C LEU A 59 1.70 5.45 -8.08
N GLY A 60 2.29 6.29 -7.23
CA GLY A 60 1.71 7.56 -6.78
C GLY A 60 1.27 8.48 -7.93
N PRO A 61 2.08 8.69 -8.99
CA PRO A 61 1.67 9.46 -10.17
C PRO A 61 0.48 8.86 -10.94
N ILE A 62 0.14 7.59 -10.71
CA ILE A 62 -0.93 6.87 -11.39
C ILE A 62 -2.22 6.93 -10.58
N SER A 63 -2.22 6.44 -9.34
CA SER A 63 -3.43 6.30 -8.51
C SER A 63 -3.52 7.26 -7.32
N GLY A 64 -2.44 7.94 -6.95
CA GLY A 64 -2.33 8.62 -5.66
C GLY A 64 -1.79 7.72 -4.54
N ALA A 65 -1.54 6.42 -4.83
CA ALA A 65 -0.90 5.46 -3.93
C ALA A 65 -1.56 5.36 -2.55
N HIS A 66 -2.87 5.08 -2.49
CA HIS A 66 -3.55 4.97 -1.21
C HIS A 66 -3.17 3.67 -0.50
N PHE A 67 -3.27 2.53 -1.20
CA PHE A 67 -2.99 1.16 -0.75
C PHE A 67 -3.61 0.80 0.62
N ASN A 68 -4.65 1.54 1.00
CA ASN A 68 -5.21 1.54 2.34
C ASN A 68 -6.63 2.16 2.30
N PRO A 69 -7.65 1.41 2.76
CA PRO A 69 -9.02 1.91 2.84
C PRO A 69 -9.19 3.13 3.74
N ALA A 70 -8.45 3.24 4.84
CA ALA A 70 -8.52 4.38 5.75
C ALA A 70 -7.95 5.65 5.11
N VAL A 71 -6.85 5.53 4.35
CA VAL A 71 -6.30 6.64 3.55
C VAL A 71 -7.32 7.06 2.50
N THR A 72 -7.89 6.10 1.77
CA THR A 72 -8.93 6.36 0.77
C THR A 72 -10.16 7.06 1.36
N LEU A 73 -10.59 6.67 2.55
CA LEU A 73 -11.70 7.30 3.26
C LEU A 73 -11.41 8.77 3.57
N VAL A 74 -10.21 9.08 4.06
CA VAL A 74 -9.80 10.47 4.35
C VAL A 74 -9.82 11.32 3.09
N PHE A 75 -9.34 10.80 1.95
CA PHE A 75 -9.41 11.50 0.66
C PHE A 75 -10.86 11.71 0.20
N GLY A 76 -11.73 10.72 0.41
CA GLY A 76 -13.17 10.84 0.14
C GLY A 76 -13.85 11.91 0.99
N LEU A 77 -13.55 11.96 2.30
CA LEU A 77 -14.05 12.98 3.23
C LEU A 77 -13.55 14.39 2.87
N ARG A 78 -12.31 14.50 2.39
CA ARG A 78 -11.72 15.75 1.89
C ARG A 78 -12.22 16.15 0.49
N ARG A 79 -13.06 15.33 -0.15
CA ARG A 79 -13.56 15.51 -1.52
C ARG A 79 -12.47 15.59 -2.59
N GLU A 80 -11.34 14.95 -2.35
CA GLU A 80 -10.23 14.86 -3.31
C GLU A 80 -10.44 13.73 -4.33
N ILE A 81 -11.33 12.78 -4.01
CA ILE A 81 -11.79 11.70 -4.88
C ILE A 81 -13.32 11.59 -4.77
N SER A 82 -13.99 11.18 -5.86
CA SER A 82 -15.43 10.93 -5.83
C SER A 82 -15.75 9.68 -5.00
N TRP A 83 -16.90 9.65 -4.33
CA TRP A 83 -17.30 8.49 -3.51
C TRP A 83 -17.36 7.18 -4.30
N HIS A 84 -17.79 7.22 -5.56
CA HIS A 84 -17.77 6.05 -6.44
C HIS A 84 -16.34 5.52 -6.64
N ALA A 85 -15.39 6.41 -6.94
CA ALA A 85 -14.00 6.01 -7.10
C ALA A 85 -13.37 5.58 -5.77
N ALA A 86 -13.71 6.23 -4.65
CA ALA A 86 -13.27 5.83 -3.31
C ALA A 86 -13.72 4.40 -2.97
N LEU A 87 -14.98 4.04 -3.26
CA LEU A 87 -15.48 2.68 -3.06
C LEU A 87 -14.74 1.67 -3.94
N CYS A 88 -14.49 2.00 -5.21
CA CYS A 88 -13.71 1.14 -6.09
C CYS A 88 -12.26 0.97 -5.59
N TYR A 89 -11.64 2.03 -5.06
CA TYR A 89 -10.30 1.99 -4.48
C TYR A 89 -10.21 1.08 -3.24
N VAL A 90 -11.28 1.00 -2.43
CA VAL A 90 -11.32 0.12 -1.25
C VAL A 90 -11.42 -1.36 -1.66
N VAL A 91 -12.02 -1.65 -2.82
CA VAL A 91 -12.16 -3.02 -3.34
C VAL A 91 -10.92 -3.48 -4.11
N ALA A 92 -10.17 -2.54 -4.71
CA ALA A 92 -8.96 -2.80 -5.47
C ALA A 92 -7.79 -3.24 -4.57
#